data_AF-A0AAW6EF87-F1
#
_entry.id   AF-A0AAW6EF87-F1
#
_cell.length_a   1.000
_cell.length_b   1.000
_cell.length_c   1.000
_cell.angle_alpha   90.00
_cell.angle_beta   90.00
_cell.angle_gamma   90.00
#
_symmetry.space_group_name_H-M   'P 1'
#
loop_
_entity.id
_entity.type
_entity.pdbx_description
1 polymer ?
#
loop_
_entity_poly.entity_id
_entity_poly.type
_entity_poly.pdbx_seq_one_letter_code
_entity_poly.pdbx_strand_id
1 'polypeptide(L)'
;MLKKYVPLINDASLNIADEVDKALVEENCPAVTNADKSTTCENNVVANEPSSTDSKSAIVSFFEKNNIIITEKCVPSTDPIMYLVNAIAECLPLGEDFLHLLRKAICNKDGHFEYNLSKLDLEKRGAIIKIANIMKNCGVFSQMLINTWSISGNVSSAARVKNFLSGVWLELYSQQVAINVVKKYAKNHNLSYEVYSNLKVEDKQGVKHEIDLMFSLGSDMVFGAEIKSGLNFCDYDRYRLTAEWMHLIPDRFLLFNSTLTDENATKCISYFYQYFICGISTFENTLNQMLDKAMNG
;
A
#
# COMPACT_ATOMS: atom_id res chain seq x y z
N MET A 1 -5.70 -32.39 -0.20
CA MET A 1 -7.07 -32.63 0.29
C MET A 1 -7.31 -31.73 1.48
N LEU A 2 -8.13 -30.69 1.36
CA LEU A 2 -8.80 -30.01 2.48
C LEU A 2 -10.01 -29.28 1.89
N LYS A 3 -11.13 -30.00 1.84
CA LYS A 3 -12.49 -29.45 1.70
C LYS A 3 -13.16 -29.56 3.07
N LYS A 4 -13.88 -28.51 3.45
CA LYS A 4 -14.89 -28.43 4.53
C LYS A 4 -14.38 -28.62 5.95
N TYR A 5 -14.55 -27.60 6.79
CA TYR A 5 -15.24 -27.68 8.09
C TYR A 5 -15.22 -26.29 8.76
N VAL A 6 -16.36 -25.59 8.77
CA VAL A 6 -16.82 -24.85 9.94
C VAL A 6 -18.34 -25.11 10.03
N PRO A 7 -18.85 -25.75 11.10
CA PRO A 7 -20.28 -25.90 11.30
C PRO A 7 -20.89 -24.58 11.78
N LEU A 8 -22.09 -24.28 11.28
CA LEU A 8 -23.00 -23.27 11.79
C LEU A 8 -23.39 -23.64 13.24
N ILE A 9 -23.15 -22.73 14.18
CA ILE A 9 -23.72 -22.81 15.53
C ILE A 9 -25.02 -21.99 15.54
N ASN A 10 -26.15 -22.67 15.57
CA ASN A 10 -27.40 -22.15 16.15
C ASN A 10 -27.51 -22.75 17.56
N ASP A 11 -27.62 -21.95 18.61
CA ASP A 11 -28.94 -21.60 19.17
C ASP A 11 -28.84 -20.73 20.44
N ALA A 12 -29.78 -19.79 20.49
CA ALA A 12 -30.54 -19.29 21.64
C ALA A 12 -29.86 -18.69 22.90
N SER A 13 -30.27 -17.44 23.14
CA SER A 13 -30.61 -16.80 24.41
C SER A 13 -29.50 -16.17 25.27
N LEU A 14 -29.25 -14.89 25.02
CA LEU A 14 -29.03 -13.89 26.06
C LEU A 14 -29.71 -12.59 25.63
N ASN A 15 -30.91 -12.37 26.17
CA ASN A 15 -31.66 -11.11 26.07
C ASN A 15 -30.88 -10.01 26.79
N ILE A 16 -30.28 -9.09 26.04
CA ILE A 16 -30.04 -7.71 26.46
C ILE A 16 -30.38 -6.83 25.25
N ALA A 17 -31.67 -6.72 24.95
CA ALA A 17 -32.21 -5.66 24.13
C ALA A 17 -32.74 -4.62 25.11
N ASP A 18 -32.05 -3.48 25.20
CA ASP A 18 -32.59 -2.13 25.25
C ASP A 18 -31.41 -1.17 25.50
N GLU A 19 -31.31 -0.13 24.67
CA GLU A 19 -30.32 0.98 24.72
C GLU A 19 -28.97 0.87 23.97
N VAL A 20 -28.92 0.43 22.71
CA VAL A 20 -27.90 0.96 21.76
C VAL A 20 -28.43 0.97 20.33
N ASP A 21 -29.55 1.67 20.07
CA ASP A 21 -30.08 1.81 18.72
C ASP A 21 -30.08 3.28 18.31
N LYS A 22 -28.89 3.75 17.91
CA LYS A 22 -28.60 4.96 17.10
C LYS A 22 -27.08 5.18 17.05
N ALA A 23 -26.38 4.52 16.13
CA ALA A 23 -25.21 5.04 15.40
C ALA A 23 -24.34 3.92 14.80
N LEU A 24 -24.85 3.13 13.85
CA LEU A 24 -24.00 2.40 12.91
C LEU A 24 -24.73 2.33 11.56
N VAL A 25 -24.61 3.40 10.77
CA VAL A 25 -24.82 3.32 9.33
C VAL A 25 -23.43 3.29 8.71
N GLU A 26 -22.98 2.09 8.35
CA GLU A 26 -21.81 1.86 7.52
C GLU A 26 -22.06 2.40 6.12
N GLU A 27 -21.46 3.53 5.77
CA GLU A 27 -21.28 3.92 4.36
C GLU A 27 -20.03 3.23 3.82
N ASN A 28 -20.20 2.00 3.32
CA ASN A 28 -19.22 1.33 2.49
C ASN A 28 -19.02 2.13 1.18
N CYS A 29 -17.89 2.85 0.98
CA CYS A 29 -17.49 3.25 -0.39
C CYS A 29 -17.19 1.93 -1.12
N PRO A 30 -17.88 1.61 -2.22
CA PRO A 30 -17.55 0.45 -3.02
C PRO A 30 -16.13 0.61 -3.58
N ALA A 31 -15.36 -0.49 -3.58
CA ALA A 31 -14.15 -0.58 -4.37
C ALA A 31 -14.51 -0.19 -5.81
N VAL A 32 -13.90 0.87 -6.33
CA VAL A 32 -14.03 1.24 -7.74
C VAL A 32 -13.44 0.08 -8.54
N THR A 33 -14.32 -0.67 -9.19
CA THR A 33 -13.97 -1.80 -10.05
C THR A 33 -12.99 -1.36 -11.12
N ASN A 34 -11.90 -2.13 -11.25
CA ASN A 34 -10.81 -1.99 -12.21
C ASN A 34 -11.23 -1.38 -13.56
N ALA A 35 -10.89 -0.11 -13.75
CA ALA A 35 -10.77 0.50 -15.07
C ALA A 35 -9.29 0.46 -15.45
N ASP A 36 -9.01 -0.05 -16.65
CA ASP A 36 -7.69 -0.28 -17.26
C ASP A 36 -6.56 0.55 -16.64
N LYS A 37 -5.75 -0.11 -15.79
CA LYS A 37 -4.41 0.35 -15.41
C LYS A 37 -3.53 0.26 -16.68
N SER A 38 -3.67 1.21 -17.61
CA SER A 38 -2.72 1.37 -18.71
C SER A 38 -1.44 1.99 -18.15
N THR A 39 -0.64 1.15 -17.52
CA THR A 39 0.78 1.38 -17.32
C THR A 39 1.46 0.61 -18.43
N THR A 40 2.15 1.29 -19.33
CA THR A 40 2.90 0.67 -20.43
C THR A 40 3.88 -0.36 -19.89
N CYS A 41 3.56 -1.63 -20.09
CA CYS A 41 4.48 -2.76 -19.95
C CYS A 41 5.47 -2.73 -21.13
N GLU A 42 6.48 -1.87 -21.06
CA GLU A 42 7.61 -1.90 -21.99
C GLU A 42 8.90 -2.24 -21.24
N ASN A 43 9.75 -3.02 -21.92
CA ASN A 43 10.94 -3.72 -21.47
C ASN A 43 12.10 -2.82 -20.98
N ASN A 44 11.85 -1.89 -20.06
CA ASN A 44 12.91 -1.15 -19.39
C ASN A 44 13.24 -1.80 -18.06
N VAL A 45 14.09 -2.81 -18.18
CA VAL A 45 14.87 -3.38 -17.10
C VAL A 45 15.64 -2.25 -16.41
N VAL A 46 15.23 -1.85 -15.20
CA VAL A 46 16.18 -1.23 -14.27
C VAL A 46 16.97 -2.38 -13.63
N ALA A 47 17.85 -2.98 -14.41
CA ALA A 47 18.85 -3.92 -13.93
C ALA A 47 20.20 -3.63 -14.59
N ASN A 48 21.22 -4.20 -13.94
CA ASN A 48 22.64 -4.32 -14.28
C ASN A 48 23.54 -3.21 -13.70
N GLU A 49 24.68 -3.51 -13.03
CA GLU A 49 25.68 -4.59 -13.22
C GLU A 49 26.52 -4.89 -11.93
N PRO A 50 27.22 -6.06 -11.79
CA PRO A 50 28.19 -6.58 -12.76
C PRO A 50 27.77 -7.81 -13.57
N SER A 51 28.21 -7.78 -14.83
CA SER A 51 28.17 -8.78 -15.90
C SER A 51 28.07 -10.27 -15.52
N SER A 52 27.08 -10.96 -16.10
CA SER A 52 27.26 -12.18 -16.91
C SER A 52 25.90 -12.74 -17.36
N THR A 53 25.92 -13.38 -18.51
CA THR A 53 24.88 -14.14 -19.21
C THR A 53 23.94 -14.98 -18.32
N ASP A 54 22.63 -14.97 -18.63
CA ASP A 54 21.63 -16.01 -18.31
C ASP A 54 21.36 -16.36 -16.83
N SER A 55 21.55 -15.45 -15.87
CA SER A 55 21.03 -15.71 -14.52
C SER A 55 19.51 -15.49 -14.48
N LYS A 56 18.77 -16.58 -14.25
CA LYS A 56 17.31 -16.57 -14.06
C LYS A 56 16.94 -15.74 -12.84
N SER A 57 15.92 -14.88 -12.96
CA SER A 57 15.41 -14.05 -11.86
C SER A 57 15.18 -14.85 -10.58
N ALA A 58 15.63 -14.32 -9.44
CA ALA A 58 15.48 -14.94 -8.12
C ALA A 58 13.99 -15.03 -7.73
N ILE A 59 13.23 -13.97 -7.99
CA ILE A 59 11.77 -13.94 -7.74
C ILE A 59 11.05 -15.00 -8.61
N VAL A 60 11.39 -15.08 -9.90
CA VAL A 60 10.82 -16.09 -10.80
C VAL A 60 11.15 -17.50 -10.31
N SER A 61 12.42 -17.75 -9.98
CA SER A 61 12.88 -19.05 -9.50
C SER A 61 12.20 -19.47 -8.20
N PHE A 62 11.97 -18.51 -7.29
CA PHE A 62 11.26 -18.73 -6.03
C PHE A 62 9.81 -19.20 -6.26
N PHE A 63 9.04 -18.50 -7.10
CA PHE A 63 7.65 -18.89 -7.36
C PHE A 63 7.55 -20.22 -8.12
N GLU A 64 8.41 -20.44 -9.12
CA GLU A 64 8.42 -21.71 -9.85
C GLU A 64 8.72 -22.91 -8.95
N LYS A 65 9.70 -22.79 -8.04
CA LYS A 65 10.02 -23.84 -7.04
C LYS A 65 8.82 -24.17 -6.16
N ASN A 66 7.96 -23.19 -5.92
CA ASN A 66 6.74 -23.32 -5.13
C ASN A 66 5.49 -23.64 -5.96
N ASN A 67 5.63 -24.00 -7.25
CA ASN A 67 4.53 -24.29 -8.18
C ASN A 67 3.55 -23.12 -8.40
N ILE A 68 4.04 -21.89 -8.30
CA ILE A 68 3.28 -20.66 -8.54
C ILE A 68 3.80 -20.02 -9.83
N ILE A 69 2.89 -19.57 -10.68
CA ILE A 69 3.15 -18.97 -11.99
C ILE A 69 3.01 -17.47 -11.85
N ILE A 70 4.01 -16.70 -12.30
CA ILE A 70 3.88 -15.25 -12.46
C ILE A 70 3.20 -14.97 -13.79
N THR A 71 2.03 -14.35 -13.76
CA THR A 71 1.27 -14.00 -14.97
C THR A 71 1.54 -12.57 -15.43
N GLU A 72 1.90 -11.67 -14.51
CA GLU A 72 2.19 -10.27 -14.80
C GLU A 72 3.21 -9.73 -13.79
N LYS A 73 4.11 -8.86 -14.25
CA LYS A 73 5.04 -8.12 -13.39
C LYS A 73 5.36 -6.76 -13.99
N CYS A 74 5.37 -5.72 -13.17
CA CYS A 74 5.74 -4.37 -13.60
C CYS A 74 7.07 -3.97 -12.95
N VAL A 75 7.91 -3.24 -13.70
CA VAL A 75 9.07 -2.56 -13.11
C VAL A 75 8.55 -1.28 -12.46
N PRO A 76 8.91 -1.00 -11.18
CA PRO A 76 8.45 0.22 -10.52
C PRO A 76 8.91 1.48 -11.26
N SER A 77 8.07 2.50 -11.27
CA SER A 77 8.33 3.74 -12.00
C SER A 77 9.09 4.76 -11.15
N THR A 78 10.01 5.50 -11.78
CA THR A 78 10.68 6.69 -11.20
C THR A 78 10.12 7.98 -11.83
N ASP A 79 8.80 8.10 -11.87
CA ASP A 79 8.09 9.16 -12.62
C ASP A 79 8.22 10.56 -11.98
N PRO A 80 8.02 11.64 -12.76
CA PRO A 80 7.95 13.03 -12.26
C PRO A 80 6.89 13.26 -11.16
N ILE A 81 5.93 12.34 -11.00
CA ILE A 81 4.89 12.40 -9.98
C ILE A 81 5.43 12.31 -8.55
N MET A 82 6.68 11.88 -8.36
CA MET A 82 7.30 11.73 -7.05
C MET A 82 7.34 13.03 -6.24
N TYR A 83 7.35 14.19 -6.90
CA TYR A 83 7.22 15.48 -6.21
C TYR A 83 5.91 15.56 -5.39
N LEU A 84 4.77 15.17 -5.99
CA LEU A 84 3.49 15.16 -5.31
C LEU A 84 3.41 14.03 -4.28
N VAL A 85 3.89 12.83 -4.63
CA VAL A 85 3.89 11.66 -3.72
C VAL A 85 4.65 11.96 -2.43
N ASN A 86 5.85 12.52 -2.52
CA ASN A 86 6.66 12.87 -1.35
C ASN A 86 5.98 13.97 -0.52
N ALA A 87 5.39 14.97 -1.16
CA ALA A 87 4.66 16.02 -0.46
C ALA A 87 3.45 15.48 0.31
N ILE A 88 2.74 14.49 -0.25
CA ILE A 88 1.64 13.80 0.45
C ILE A 88 2.18 13.01 1.65
N ALA A 89 3.23 12.22 1.46
CA ALA A 89 3.83 11.42 2.53
C ALA A 89 4.32 12.28 3.70
N GLU A 90 4.99 13.41 3.42
CA GLU A 90 5.41 14.40 4.42
C GLU A 90 4.23 15.02 5.17
N CYS A 91 3.13 15.29 4.47
CA CYS A 91 1.94 15.91 5.05
C CYS A 91 1.07 14.92 5.84
N LEU A 92 1.19 13.61 5.61
CA LEU A 92 0.25 12.62 6.11
C LEU A 92 0.04 12.68 7.64
N PRO A 93 1.09 12.78 8.49
CA PRO A 93 0.92 12.82 9.95
C PRO A 93 0.02 13.96 10.44
N LEU A 94 -0.05 15.07 9.70
CA LEU A 94 -0.87 16.23 10.04
C LEU A 94 -2.14 16.35 9.17
N GLY A 95 -2.16 15.73 7.99
CA GLY A 95 -3.14 15.98 6.94
C GLY A 95 -3.90 14.76 6.42
N GLU A 96 -3.88 13.65 7.16
CA GLU A 96 -4.65 12.45 6.84
C GLU A 96 -6.15 12.74 6.65
N ASP A 97 -6.75 13.56 7.52
CA ASP A 97 -8.17 13.96 7.46
C ASP A 97 -8.50 14.74 6.18
N PHE A 98 -7.59 15.59 5.72
CA PHE A 98 -7.74 16.29 4.44
C PHE A 98 -7.69 15.32 3.25
N LEU A 99 -6.74 14.38 3.22
CA LEU A 99 -6.70 13.36 2.16
C LEU A 99 -7.93 12.47 2.16
N HIS A 100 -8.45 12.12 3.34
CA HIS A 100 -9.69 11.36 3.47
C HIS A 100 -10.90 12.13 2.96
N LEU A 101 -10.97 13.43 3.23
CA LEU A 101 -11.99 14.29 2.63
C LEU A 101 -11.91 14.24 1.09
N LEU A 102 -10.71 14.36 0.51
CA LEU A 102 -10.54 14.29 -0.94
C LEU A 102 -10.91 12.92 -1.51
N ARG A 103 -10.59 11.84 -0.79
CA ARG A 103 -10.99 10.47 -1.16
C ARG A 103 -12.52 10.30 -1.12
N LYS A 104 -13.20 10.91 -0.16
CA LYS A 104 -14.68 10.94 -0.14
C LYS A 104 -15.22 11.76 -1.31
N ALA A 105 -14.60 12.90 -1.61
CA ALA A 105 -15.01 13.76 -2.71
C ALA A 105 -14.98 13.04 -4.07
N ILE A 106 -14.00 12.16 -4.33
CA ILE A 106 -13.97 11.38 -5.59
C ILE A 106 -15.05 10.29 -5.68
N CYS A 107 -15.61 9.82 -4.55
CA CYS A 107 -16.79 8.95 -4.52
C CYS A 107 -18.07 9.76 -4.87
N ASN A 108 -18.08 11.09 -4.69
CA ASN A 108 -19.22 11.96 -5.01
C ASN A 108 -19.27 12.32 -6.51
N LYS A 109 -20.48 12.44 -7.06
CA LYS A 109 -20.69 12.70 -8.51
C LYS A 109 -20.10 14.03 -8.99
N ASP A 110 -20.08 15.05 -8.14
CA ASP A 110 -19.59 16.40 -8.47
C ASP A 110 -18.11 16.60 -8.08
N GLY A 111 -17.49 15.68 -7.34
CA GLY A 111 -16.11 15.82 -6.88
C GLY A 111 -15.91 16.92 -5.83
N HIS A 112 -17.00 17.47 -5.27
CA HIS A 112 -16.93 18.65 -4.42
C HIS A 112 -16.34 18.34 -3.03
N PHE A 113 -15.58 19.30 -2.49
CA PHE A 113 -15.07 19.25 -1.13
C PHE A 113 -15.01 20.64 -0.48
N GLU A 114 -15.13 20.66 0.84
CA GLU A 114 -14.85 21.82 1.69
C GLU A 114 -14.13 21.35 2.96
N TYR A 115 -12.99 21.99 3.26
CA TYR A 115 -12.15 21.71 4.41
C TYR A 115 -11.99 22.97 5.27
N ASN A 116 -12.33 22.86 6.55
CA ASN A 116 -12.33 23.97 7.49
C ASN A 116 -10.95 24.15 8.14
N LEU A 117 -10.37 25.36 8.04
CA LEU A 117 -9.05 25.71 8.59
C LEU A 117 -9.13 26.43 9.94
N SER A 118 -10.32 26.81 10.41
CA SER A 118 -10.50 27.68 11.57
C SER A 118 -10.16 27.02 12.90
N LYS A 119 -10.22 25.68 12.97
CA LYS A 119 -9.97 24.91 14.19
C LYS A 119 -8.60 24.24 14.23
N LEU A 120 -7.76 24.49 13.22
CA LEU A 120 -6.44 23.88 13.12
C LEU A 120 -5.41 24.75 13.82
N ASP A 121 -4.45 24.10 14.48
CA ASP A 121 -3.23 24.78 14.92
C ASP A 121 -2.41 25.27 13.72
N LEU A 122 -1.41 26.12 13.99
CA LEU A 122 -0.60 26.76 12.95
C LEU A 122 0.21 25.75 12.13
N GLU A 123 0.70 24.67 12.75
CA GLU A 123 1.55 23.68 12.10
C GLU A 123 0.74 22.85 11.10
N LYS A 124 -0.36 22.24 11.56
CA LYS A 124 -1.28 21.48 10.73
C LYS A 124 -1.88 22.35 9.63
N ARG A 125 -2.30 23.58 9.95
CA ARG A 125 -2.79 24.53 8.96
C ARG A 125 -1.75 24.83 7.87
N GLY A 126 -0.50 25.07 8.27
CA GLY A 126 0.60 25.29 7.33
C GLY A 126 0.84 24.10 6.42
N ALA A 127 0.86 22.88 6.97
CA ALA A 127 1.01 21.64 6.22
C ALA A 127 -0.12 21.44 5.20
N ILE A 128 -1.38 21.60 5.63
CA ILE A 128 -2.56 21.48 4.75
C ILE A 128 -2.52 22.49 3.60
N ILE A 129 -2.24 23.77 3.89
CA ILE A 129 -2.18 24.81 2.85
C ILE A 129 -1.02 24.51 1.88
N LYS A 130 0.13 24.04 2.38
CA LYS A 130 1.27 23.65 1.54
C LYS A 130 0.86 22.53 0.58
N ILE A 131 0.30 21.41 1.08
CA ILE A 131 -0.06 20.28 0.22
C ILE A 131 -1.20 20.63 -0.76
N ALA A 132 -2.19 21.42 -0.33
CA ALA A 132 -3.28 21.86 -1.20
C ALA A 132 -2.75 22.68 -2.39
N ASN A 133 -1.79 23.59 -2.15
CA ASN A 133 -1.16 24.35 -3.23
C ASN A 133 -0.33 23.47 -4.17
N ILE A 134 0.40 22.48 -3.63
CA ILE A 134 1.14 21.52 -4.45
C ILE A 134 0.17 20.72 -5.33
N MET A 135 -0.89 20.17 -4.76
CA MET A 135 -1.95 19.45 -5.47
C MET A 135 -2.61 20.31 -6.56
N LYS A 136 -2.86 21.58 -6.28
CA LYS A 136 -3.36 22.56 -7.27
C LYS A 136 -2.41 22.68 -8.46
N ASN A 137 -1.12 22.88 -8.19
CA ASN A 137 -0.11 23.06 -9.22
C ASN A 137 0.12 21.77 -10.04
N CYS A 138 -0.13 20.61 -9.44
CA CYS A 138 -0.11 19.31 -10.11
C CYS A 138 -1.42 18.95 -10.83
N GLY A 139 -2.44 19.82 -10.84
CA GLY A 139 -3.69 19.58 -11.55
C GLY A 139 -4.63 18.56 -10.90
N VAL A 140 -4.48 18.30 -9.59
CA VAL A 140 -5.38 17.42 -8.82
C VAL A 140 -6.80 17.98 -8.75
N PHE A 141 -6.94 19.30 -8.78
CA PHE A 141 -8.23 19.99 -8.68
C PHE A 141 -8.62 20.60 -10.03
N SER A 142 -9.90 20.50 -10.39
CA SER A 142 -10.48 21.25 -11.51
C SER A 142 -10.79 22.70 -11.11
N GLN A 143 -11.14 22.90 -9.84
CA GLN A 143 -11.34 24.20 -9.22
C GLN A 143 -10.87 24.12 -7.76
N MET A 144 -10.19 25.16 -7.27
CA MET A 144 -9.86 25.27 -5.86
C MET A 144 -9.67 26.72 -5.44
N LEU A 145 -10.31 27.06 -4.32
CA LEU A 145 -10.20 28.33 -3.62
C LEU A 145 -9.63 28.09 -2.22
N ILE A 146 -8.63 28.89 -1.84
CA ILE A 146 -8.08 28.91 -0.48
C ILE A 146 -8.38 30.28 0.11
N ASN A 147 -9.13 30.28 1.20
CA ASN A 147 -9.47 31.48 1.97
C ASN A 147 -8.86 31.39 3.37
N THR A 148 -9.02 32.44 4.18
CA THR A 148 -8.55 32.47 5.57
C THR A 148 -9.17 31.37 6.43
N TRP A 149 -10.35 30.86 6.09
CA TRP A 149 -11.11 29.95 6.95
C TRP A 149 -11.34 28.58 6.35
N SER A 150 -11.14 28.41 5.04
CA SER A 150 -11.44 27.15 4.37
C SER A 150 -10.66 26.97 3.07
N ILE A 151 -10.58 25.70 2.64
CA ILE A 151 -10.21 25.27 1.31
C ILE A 151 -11.43 24.60 0.71
N SER A 152 -11.87 25.04 -0.46
CA SER A 152 -13.02 24.43 -1.15
C SER A 152 -12.77 24.30 -2.64
N GLY A 153 -13.47 23.38 -3.28
CA GLY A 153 -13.36 23.19 -4.72
C GLY A 153 -13.88 21.85 -5.18
N ASN A 154 -13.35 21.41 -6.33
CA ASN A 154 -13.71 20.17 -6.97
C ASN A 154 -12.45 19.41 -7.36
N VAL A 155 -12.41 18.12 -7.01
CA VAL A 155 -11.38 17.20 -7.50
C VAL A 155 -11.57 16.99 -9.00
N SER A 156 -10.46 16.89 -9.73
CA SER A 156 -10.49 16.59 -11.17
C SER A 156 -11.27 15.29 -11.47
N SER A 157 -12.06 15.32 -12.53
CA SER A 157 -12.80 14.14 -12.99
C SER A 157 -11.92 13.09 -13.67
N ALA A 158 -10.66 13.43 -13.98
CA ALA A 158 -9.71 12.54 -14.63
C ALA A 158 -9.52 11.25 -13.82
N ALA A 159 -9.69 10.09 -14.48
CA ALA A 159 -9.58 8.78 -13.83
C ALA A 159 -8.23 8.59 -13.12
N ARG A 160 -7.14 9.10 -13.71
CA ARG A 160 -5.79 9.02 -13.13
C ARG A 160 -5.68 9.78 -11.80
N VAL A 161 -6.36 10.93 -11.66
CA VAL A 161 -6.40 11.68 -10.39
C VAL A 161 -7.22 10.94 -9.34
N LYS A 162 -8.38 10.39 -9.74
CA LYS A 162 -9.22 9.60 -8.84
C LYS A 162 -8.49 8.37 -8.31
N ASN A 163 -7.84 7.61 -9.19
CA ASN A 163 -7.04 6.44 -8.83
C ASN A 163 -5.84 6.83 -7.97
N PHE A 164 -5.20 7.96 -8.27
CA PHE A 164 -4.13 8.50 -7.46
C PHE A 164 -4.58 8.73 -6.02
N LEU A 165 -5.67 9.49 -5.82
CA LEU A 165 -6.22 9.81 -4.49
C LEU A 165 -6.84 8.59 -3.78
N SER A 166 -7.31 7.58 -4.51
CA SER A 166 -7.86 6.37 -3.90
C SER A 166 -6.79 5.46 -3.29
N GLY A 167 -5.52 5.59 -3.67
CA GLY A 167 -4.45 4.80 -3.05
C GLY A 167 -3.17 4.65 -3.86
N VAL A 168 -3.18 4.89 -5.18
CA VAL A 168 -1.99 4.69 -6.02
C VAL A 168 -0.81 5.55 -5.57
N TRP A 169 -1.06 6.72 -4.96
CA TRP A 169 0.02 7.53 -4.38
C TRP A 169 0.87 6.76 -3.34
N LEU A 170 0.23 5.88 -2.55
CA LEU A 170 0.90 5.12 -1.49
C LEU A 170 1.70 3.96 -2.07
N GLU A 171 1.20 3.32 -3.14
CA GLU A 171 1.95 2.32 -3.90
C GLU A 171 3.20 2.93 -4.55
N LEU A 172 3.09 4.13 -5.12
CA LEU A 172 4.24 4.84 -5.71
C LEU A 172 5.27 5.24 -4.64
N TYR A 173 4.79 5.72 -3.48
CA TYR A 173 5.65 6.03 -2.34
C TYR A 173 6.40 4.77 -1.87
N SER A 174 5.69 3.67 -1.68
CA SER A 174 6.28 2.43 -1.16
C SER A 174 7.31 1.85 -2.12
N GLN A 175 7.04 1.88 -3.42
CA GLN A 175 7.98 1.49 -4.47
C GLN A 175 9.27 2.31 -4.40
N GLN A 176 9.18 3.64 -4.33
CA GLN A 176 10.36 4.52 -4.26
C GLN A 176 11.22 4.22 -3.04
N VAL A 177 10.61 4.09 -1.86
CA VAL A 177 11.32 3.80 -0.61
C VAL A 177 11.96 2.41 -0.69
N ALA A 178 11.22 1.40 -1.14
CA ALA A 178 11.74 0.04 -1.24
C ALA A 178 12.93 -0.06 -2.22
N ILE A 179 12.86 0.58 -3.39
CA ILE A 179 13.98 0.63 -4.33
C ILE A 179 15.22 1.22 -3.65
N ASN A 180 15.06 2.34 -2.93
CA ASN A 180 16.18 3.01 -2.26
C ASN A 180 16.80 2.12 -1.17
N VAL A 181 15.97 1.49 -0.34
CA VAL A 181 16.42 0.58 0.73
C VAL A 181 17.12 -0.63 0.15
N VAL A 182 16.45 -1.36 -0.74
CA VAL A 182 16.95 -2.61 -1.33
C VAL A 182 18.25 -2.35 -2.10
N LYS A 183 18.31 -1.29 -2.92
CA LYS A 183 19.53 -0.94 -3.67
C LYS A 183 20.70 -0.58 -2.75
N LYS A 184 20.45 0.21 -1.69
CA LYS A 184 21.47 0.57 -0.70
C LYS A 184 21.97 -0.68 0.03
N TYR A 185 21.05 -1.54 0.45
CA TYR A 185 21.36 -2.77 1.17
C TYR A 185 22.18 -3.73 0.30
N ALA A 186 21.71 -4.00 -0.93
CA ALA A 186 22.40 -4.83 -1.90
C ALA A 186 23.84 -4.35 -2.17
N LYS A 187 24.02 -3.04 -2.33
CA LYS A 187 25.35 -2.43 -2.49
C LYS A 187 26.25 -2.65 -1.27
N ASN A 188 25.73 -2.45 -0.06
CA ASN A 188 26.51 -2.59 1.17
C ASN A 188 26.97 -4.04 1.42
N HIS A 189 26.21 -5.02 0.93
CA HIS A 189 26.48 -6.45 1.12
C HIS A 189 27.00 -7.15 -0.14
N ASN A 190 27.25 -6.41 -1.23
CA ASN A 190 27.68 -6.95 -2.53
C ASN A 190 26.76 -8.06 -3.07
N LEU A 191 25.44 -7.81 -3.01
CA LEU A 191 24.40 -8.71 -3.50
C LEU A 191 23.74 -8.14 -4.77
N SER A 192 23.19 -9.03 -5.60
CA SER A 192 22.23 -8.66 -6.64
C SER A 192 20.88 -8.27 -6.00
N TYR A 193 20.05 -7.54 -6.74
CA TYR A 193 18.68 -7.26 -6.30
C TYR A 193 17.71 -7.16 -7.48
N GLU A 194 16.44 -7.44 -7.21
CA GLU A 194 15.33 -7.23 -8.14
C GLU A 194 14.18 -6.56 -7.40
N VAL A 195 13.40 -5.71 -8.09
CA VAL A 195 12.18 -5.12 -7.55
C VAL A 195 11.11 -5.13 -8.64
N TYR A 196 9.93 -5.66 -8.31
CA TYR A 196 8.73 -5.65 -9.12
C TYR A 196 7.57 -5.02 -8.35
N SER A 197 6.64 -4.42 -9.07
CA SER A 197 5.39 -3.89 -8.54
C SER A 197 4.20 -4.56 -9.23
N ASN A 198 3.03 -4.55 -8.57
CA ASN A 198 1.78 -5.12 -9.07
C ASN A 198 1.97 -6.54 -9.65
N LEU A 199 2.71 -7.39 -8.93
CA LEU A 199 3.01 -8.76 -9.37
C LEU A 199 1.73 -9.59 -9.28
N LYS A 200 1.31 -10.21 -10.39
CA LYS A 200 0.18 -11.14 -10.40
C LYS A 200 0.69 -12.57 -10.49
N VAL A 201 0.18 -13.41 -9.59
CA VAL A 201 0.55 -14.80 -9.46
C VAL A 201 -0.67 -15.71 -9.50
N GLU A 202 -0.49 -16.92 -10.02
CA GLU A 202 -1.52 -17.92 -10.20
C GLU A 202 -0.99 -19.33 -9.86
N ASP A 203 -1.77 -20.16 -9.16
CA ASP A 203 -1.46 -21.59 -9.05
C ASP A 203 -2.04 -22.42 -10.20
N LYS A 204 -1.73 -23.72 -10.22
CA LYS A 204 -2.27 -24.67 -11.21
C LYS A 204 -3.79 -24.84 -11.13
N GLN A 205 -4.44 -24.37 -10.06
CA GLN A 205 -5.88 -24.41 -9.85
C GLN A 205 -6.56 -23.11 -10.33
N GLY A 206 -5.78 -22.11 -10.75
CA GLY A 206 -6.28 -20.83 -11.24
C GLY A 206 -6.55 -19.80 -10.15
N VAL A 207 -6.09 -20.04 -8.92
CA VAL A 207 -6.21 -19.06 -7.83
C VAL A 207 -5.24 -17.92 -8.09
N LYS A 208 -5.77 -16.70 -8.19
CA LYS A 208 -5.02 -15.50 -8.53
C LYS A 208 -4.83 -14.58 -7.35
N HIS A 209 -3.61 -14.09 -7.17
CA HIS A 209 -3.27 -13.05 -6.20
C HIS A 209 -2.48 -11.93 -6.87
N GLU A 210 -2.67 -10.70 -6.40
CA GLU A 210 -1.86 -9.53 -6.75
C GLU A 210 -1.06 -9.14 -5.50
N ILE A 211 0.21 -8.81 -5.69
CA ILE A 211 1.11 -8.32 -4.65
C ILE A 211 1.62 -6.96 -5.11
N ASP A 212 1.41 -5.95 -4.28
CA ASP A 212 1.73 -4.56 -4.64
C ASP A 212 3.23 -4.37 -4.90
N LEU A 213 4.09 -5.04 -4.12
CA LEU A 213 5.54 -4.96 -4.23
C LEU A 213 6.21 -6.32 -3.94
N MET A 214 7.15 -6.71 -4.80
CA MET A 214 8.00 -7.89 -4.61
C MET A 214 9.46 -7.52 -4.85
N PHE A 215 10.37 -8.02 -4.04
CA PHE A 215 11.80 -7.78 -4.24
C PHE A 215 12.66 -8.94 -3.78
N SER A 216 13.89 -8.98 -4.27
CA SER A 216 14.88 -9.97 -3.89
C SER A 216 16.23 -9.34 -3.56
N LEU A 217 16.99 -10.04 -2.73
CA LEU A 217 18.41 -9.81 -2.50
C LEU A 217 19.15 -11.12 -2.75
N GLY A 218 20.24 -11.09 -3.50
CA GLY A 218 20.94 -12.32 -3.89
C GLY A 218 20.05 -13.25 -4.72
N SER A 219 20.22 -14.56 -4.54
CA SER A 219 19.56 -15.60 -5.35
C SER A 219 18.41 -16.32 -4.62
N ASP A 220 18.27 -16.14 -3.31
CA ASP A 220 17.40 -16.95 -2.45
C ASP A 220 16.50 -16.13 -1.51
N MET A 221 16.83 -14.87 -1.24
CA MET A 221 16.03 -14.01 -0.37
C MET A 221 14.99 -13.26 -1.19
N VAL A 222 13.74 -13.74 -1.13
CA VAL A 222 12.59 -13.12 -1.78
C VAL A 222 11.61 -12.59 -0.74
N PHE A 223 11.09 -11.40 -0.97
CA PHE A 223 10.21 -10.68 -0.06
C PHE A 223 9.01 -10.10 -0.82
N GLY A 224 7.89 -9.97 -0.11
CA GLY A 224 6.69 -9.30 -0.61
C GLY A 224 6.16 -8.25 0.36
N ALA A 225 5.51 -7.23 -0.19
CA ALA A 225 4.79 -6.27 0.59
C ALA A 225 3.43 -5.92 -0.03
N GLU A 226 2.46 -5.75 0.84
CA GLU A 226 1.11 -5.33 0.52
C GLU A 226 0.86 -3.92 1.09
N ILE A 227 0.21 -3.06 0.31
CA ILE A 227 0.04 -1.64 0.58
C ILE A 227 -1.44 -1.31 0.77
N LYS A 228 -1.80 -0.73 1.92
CA LYS A 228 -3.17 -0.33 2.23
C LYS A 228 -3.25 1.13 2.66
N SER A 229 -4.12 1.88 2.01
CA SER A 229 -4.40 3.30 2.29
C SER A 229 -5.72 3.53 3.03
N GLY A 230 -6.39 2.45 3.46
CA GLY A 230 -7.75 2.48 3.99
C GLY A 230 -7.82 2.56 5.51
N LEU A 231 -8.84 3.25 6.01
CA LEU A 231 -9.20 3.28 7.43
C LEU A 231 -9.77 1.93 7.89
N ASN A 232 -9.68 1.67 9.21
CA ASN A 232 -10.32 0.54 9.89
C ASN A 232 -9.96 -0.83 9.29
N PHE A 233 -8.70 -0.98 8.92
CA PHE A 233 -8.19 -2.23 8.38
C PHE A 233 -8.11 -3.32 9.46
N CYS A 234 -8.82 -4.44 9.26
CA CYS A 234 -8.80 -5.59 10.19
C CYS A 234 -8.55 -6.95 9.53
N ASP A 235 -8.31 -6.99 8.21
CA ASP A 235 -8.17 -8.24 7.44
C ASP A 235 -6.78 -8.89 7.57
N TYR A 236 -6.17 -8.84 8.75
CA TYR A 236 -4.81 -9.33 8.99
C TYR A 236 -4.63 -10.82 8.62
N ASP A 237 -5.61 -11.66 8.98
CA ASP A 237 -5.56 -13.10 8.70
C ASP A 237 -5.60 -13.41 7.20
N ARG A 238 -6.33 -12.62 6.40
CA ARG A 238 -6.37 -12.79 4.94
C ARG A 238 -4.97 -12.63 4.34
N TYR A 239 -4.22 -11.65 4.80
CA TYR A 239 -2.86 -11.43 4.31
C TYR A 239 -1.87 -12.46 4.82
N ARG A 240 -2.03 -12.95 6.05
CA ARG A 240 -1.28 -14.12 6.52
C ARG A 240 -1.50 -15.32 5.61
N LEU A 241 -2.76 -15.70 5.35
CA LEU A 241 -3.10 -16.85 4.50
C LEU A 241 -2.55 -16.69 3.08
N THR A 242 -2.65 -15.49 2.52
CA THR A 242 -2.13 -15.16 1.19
C THR A 242 -0.61 -15.26 1.15
N ALA A 243 0.09 -14.71 2.15
CA ALA A 243 1.55 -14.79 2.26
C ALA A 243 2.06 -16.21 2.57
N GLU A 244 1.34 -17.00 3.36
CA GLU A 244 1.61 -18.42 3.61
C GLU A 244 1.51 -19.24 2.33
N TRP A 245 0.45 -19.01 1.54
CA TRP A 245 0.29 -19.66 0.24
C TRP A 245 1.45 -19.31 -0.71
N MET A 246 2.00 -18.09 -0.62
CA MET A 246 3.19 -17.68 -1.39
C MET A 246 4.53 -18.10 -0.78
N HIS A 247 4.53 -18.76 0.38
CA HIS A 247 5.75 -19.12 1.12
C HIS A 247 6.60 -17.91 1.56
N LEU A 248 5.95 -16.78 1.88
CA LEU A 248 6.57 -15.56 2.40
C LEU A 248 6.47 -15.44 3.93
N ILE A 249 5.87 -16.43 4.59
CA ILE A 249 5.82 -16.54 6.05
C ILE A 249 6.81 -17.64 6.48
N PRO A 250 7.61 -17.42 7.54
CA PRO A 250 7.69 -16.20 8.35
C PRO A 250 8.61 -15.13 7.73
N ASP A 251 8.43 -13.88 8.18
CA ASP A 251 9.44 -12.81 8.09
C ASP A 251 9.87 -12.36 6.69
N ARG A 252 9.20 -12.82 5.62
CA ARG A 252 9.45 -12.36 4.23
C ARG A 252 8.28 -11.57 3.65
N PHE A 253 7.27 -11.29 4.46
CA PHE A 253 6.11 -10.50 4.08
C PHE A 253 5.98 -9.25 4.95
N LEU A 254 5.54 -8.15 4.36
CA LEU A 254 5.28 -6.88 5.03
C LEU A 254 3.91 -6.31 4.64
N LEU A 255 3.10 -5.94 5.62
CA LEU A 255 1.87 -5.17 5.42
C LEU A 255 2.12 -3.71 5.78
N PHE A 256 2.09 -2.82 4.79
CA PHE A 256 2.23 -1.39 4.99
C PHE A 256 0.84 -0.75 4.95
N ASN A 257 0.41 -0.16 6.07
CA ASN A 257 -0.82 0.61 6.12
C ASN A 257 -0.55 2.06 6.53
N SER A 258 -0.99 3.03 5.71
CA SER A 258 -0.74 4.45 5.95
C SER A 258 -1.38 5.00 7.24
N THR A 259 -2.43 4.37 7.75
CA THR A 259 -3.24 4.86 8.88
C THR A 259 -2.87 4.19 10.22
N LEU A 260 -1.90 3.27 10.23
CA LEU A 260 -1.46 2.59 11.46
C LEU A 260 -0.46 3.46 12.24
N THR A 261 -0.84 3.81 13.46
CA THR A 261 -0.03 4.66 14.35
C THR A 261 0.30 4.00 15.69
N ASP A 262 -0.44 2.96 16.11
CA ASP A 262 -0.18 2.24 17.36
C ASP A 262 0.94 1.19 17.17
N GLU A 263 2.16 1.55 17.58
CA GLU A 263 3.34 0.69 17.52
C GLU A 263 3.24 -0.58 18.39
N ASN A 264 2.44 -0.58 19.46
CA ASN A 264 2.28 -1.77 20.29
C ASN A 264 1.32 -2.76 19.60
N ALA A 265 0.24 -2.25 19.01
CA ALA A 265 -0.66 -3.06 18.21
C ALA A 265 0.09 -3.71 17.02
N THR A 266 0.95 -2.97 16.31
CA THR A 266 1.74 -3.55 15.20
C THR A 266 2.67 -4.67 15.66
N LYS A 267 3.30 -4.56 16.84
CA LYS A 267 4.10 -5.65 17.43
C LYS A 267 3.26 -6.88 17.76
N CYS A 268 2.08 -6.70 18.36
CA CYS A 268 1.16 -7.80 18.65
C CYS A 268 0.69 -8.51 17.37
N ILE A 269 0.31 -7.75 16.35
CA ILE A 269 -0.09 -8.28 15.04
C ILE A 269 1.08 -9.06 14.41
N SER A 270 2.28 -8.48 14.40
CA SER A 270 3.47 -9.17 13.87
C SER A 270 3.75 -10.50 14.58
N TYR A 271 3.57 -10.53 15.92
CA TYR A 271 3.71 -11.75 16.71
C TYR A 271 2.70 -12.84 16.30
N PHE A 272 1.42 -12.48 16.13
CA PHE A 272 0.38 -13.46 15.80
C PHE A 272 0.47 -13.96 14.34
N TYR A 273 0.76 -13.06 13.40
CA TYR A 273 0.65 -13.36 11.97
C TYR A 273 2.00 -13.62 11.28
N GLN A 274 3.12 -13.51 12.02
CA GLN A 274 4.47 -13.85 11.56
C GLN A 274 4.94 -13.08 10.30
N TYR A 275 4.38 -11.91 10.07
CA TYR A 275 4.83 -10.94 9.06
C TYR A 275 5.09 -9.58 9.70
N PHE A 276 5.83 -8.72 8.99
CA PHE A 276 6.07 -7.33 9.42
C PHE A 276 4.86 -6.44 9.14
N ILE A 277 4.53 -5.52 10.04
CA ILE A 277 3.49 -4.51 9.79
C ILE A 277 3.92 -3.15 10.29
N CYS A 278 3.61 -2.10 9.50
CA CYS A 278 4.09 -0.76 9.80
C CYS A 278 3.20 0.35 9.22
N GLY A 279 3.36 1.53 9.80
CA GLY A 279 2.83 2.81 9.30
C GLY A 279 3.82 3.54 8.39
N ILE A 280 3.41 4.71 7.86
CA ILE A 280 4.23 5.48 6.92
C ILE A 280 5.53 5.97 7.56
N SER A 281 5.48 6.37 8.84
CA SER A 281 6.62 6.92 9.59
C SER A 281 7.71 5.88 9.83
N THR A 282 7.34 4.61 9.89
CA THR A 282 8.23 3.49 10.23
C THR A 282 8.60 2.63 9.02
N PHE A 283 8.02 2.86 7.84
CA PHE A 283 8.11 1.95 6.69
C PHE A 283 9.55 1.63 6.28
N GLU A 284 10.40 2.65 6.11
CA GLU A 284 11.82 2.45 5.77
C GLU A 284 12.57 1.65 6.84
N ASN A 285 12.34 1.96 8.12
CA ASN A 285 12.99 1.26 9.22
C ASN A 285 12.55 -0.20 9.29
N THR A 286 11.25 -0.48 9.12
CA THR A 286 10.70 -1.85 9.11
C THR A 286 11.24 -2.66 7.93
N LEU A 287 11.42 -2.05 6.74
CA LEU A 287 12.08 -2.70 5.62
C LEU A 287 13.52 -3.10 5.96
N ASN A 288 14.31 -2.18 6.55
CA ASN A 288 15.68 -2.51 6.97
C ASN A 288 15.70 -3.64 8.01
N GLN A 289 14.80 -3.61 9.00
CA GLN A 289 14.69 -4.69 10.00
C GLN A 289 14.36 -6.04 9.38
N MET A 290 13.46 -6.07 8.39
CA MET A 290 13.12 -7.29 7.66
C MET A 290 14.33 -7.85 6.91
N LEU A 291 15.11 -6.97 6.26
CA LEU A 291 16.35 -7.36 5.57
C LEU A 291 17.43 -7.84 6.53
N ASP A 292 17.65 -7.14 7.65
CA ASP A 292 18.61 -7.53 8.67
C ASP A 292 18.26 -8.88 9.30
N LYS A 293 16.98 -9.13 9.58
CA LYS A 293 16.52 -10.42 10.11
C LYS A 293 16.79 -11.54 9.12
N ALA A 294 16.55 -11.28 7.83
CA ALA A 294 16.79 -12.23 6.75
C ALA A 294 18.27 -12.56 6.51
N MET A 295 19.18 -11.61 6.76
CA MET A 295 20.63 -11.81 6.59
C MET A 295 21.27 -12.55 7.78
N ASN A 296 20.70 -12.40 8.98
CA ASN A 296 21.27 -12.93 10.22
C ASN A 296 20.66 -14.26 10.67
N GLY A 297 19.59 -14.73 10.01
CA GLY A 297 18.92 -16.00 10.28
C GLY A 297 19.27 -17.06 9.25
#